data_AF-A0AAV0EPJ7-F1
#
_entry.id   AF-A0AAV0EPJ7-F1
#
_cell.length_a   1.000
_cell.length_b   1.000
_cell.length_c   1.000
_cell.angle_alpha   90.00
_cell.angle_beta   90.00
_cell.angle_gamma   90.00
#
_symmetry.space_group_name_H-M   'P 1'
#
loop_
_entity.id
_entity.type
_entity.pdbx_description
1 polymer ?
#
loop_
_entity_poly.entity_id
_entity_poly.type
_entity_poly.pdbx_seq_one_letter_code
_entity_poly.pdbx_strand_id
1 'polypeptide(L)'
;MDPRRHHHHDPPVHHPHPVPPPPIVHHHPGPPPPPVVHHHPGPPPPPMVHHHPGPPPPPVVHHHPGPPPPPVVHHHPDMPPPPVVHHHSGPHPPPLVVDVHDPRHHKQTYRVYCRANPDLLLTVRGGKVILAPAKPSDDHQRWYKEEKHSTRVKDEEGLPSFILVNKATNHAIKHSLGATHPVRLVPYNPDILDESIMWSESKNTGEDYKTIRMVNNIRLNMDAFHGDKQHGGVRDGTPIVLWEWTKGDNQRWKILPN
;
A
#
# COMPACT_ATOMS: atom_id res chain seq x y z
N MET A 1 -66.75 -95.66 -23.00
CA MET A 1 -65.44 -95.34 -22.40
C MET A 1 -65.09 -93.92 -22.81
N ASP A 2 -64.62 -93.11 -21.86
CA ASP A 2 -63.87 -91.85 -22.07
C ASP A 2 -62.67 -92.09 -23.05
N PRO A 3 -61.92 -91.11 -23.61
CA PRO A 3 -62.03 -89.63 -23.62
C PRO A 3 -61.84 -89.01 -25.02
N ARG A 4 -61.90 -87.68 -25.13
CA ARG A 4 -60.79 -86.82 -25.68
C ARG A 4 -61.28 -85.41 -26.04
N ARG A 5 -60.58 -84.44 -25.46
CA ARG A 5 -60.54 -83.05 -25.93
C ARG A 5 -60.00 -82.99 -27.36
N HIS A 6 -60.65 -82.21 -28.22
CA HIS A 6 -60.01 -81.61 -29.40
C HIS A 6 -60.53 -80.17 -29.62
N HIS A 7 -59.57 -79.32 -29.96
CA HIS A 7 -59.65 -77.89 -30.21
C HIS A 7 -60.64 -77.52 -31.30
N HIS A 8 -61.35 -76.39 -31.15
CA HIS A 8 -61.71 -75.51 -32.27
C HIS A 8 -61.29 -74.08 -31.90
N HIS A 9 -60.43 -73.51 -32.73
CA HIS A 9 -60.01 -72.10 -32.74
C HIS A 9 -61.06 -71.33 -33.53
N ASP A 10 -61.79 -70.42 -32.87
CA ASP A 10 -62.58 -69.40 -33.56
C ASP A 10 -61.68 -68.21 -33.96
N PRO A 11 -61.95 -67.57 -35.10
CA PRO A 11 -61.09 -66.54 -35.68
C PRO A 11 -61.12 -65.23 -34.87
N PRO A 12 -60.04 -64.41 -34.93
CA PRO A 12 -60.00 -63.15 -34.19
C PRO A 12 -60.97 -62.14 -34.80
N VAL A 13 -61.91 -61.68 -33.97
CA VAL A 13 -62.86 -60.61 -34.29
C VAL A 13 -62.11 -59.28 -34.33
N HIS A 14 -61.99 -58.69 -35.53
CA HIS A 14 -61.52 -57.33 -35.76
C HIS A 14 -62.44 -56.32 -35.06
N HIS A 15 -61.98 -55.77 -33.95
CA HIS A 15 -62.60 -54.61 -33.31
C HIS A 15 -62.07 -53.34 -33.99
N PRO A 16 -62.92 -52.36 -34.33
CA PRO A 16 -62.47 -51.12 -34.94
C PRO A 16 -61.60 -50.33 -33.96
N HIS A 17 -60.45 -49.85 -34.44
CA HIS A 17 -59.56 -49.00 -33.66
C HIS A 17 -60.26 -47.69 -33.26
N PRO A 18 -60.07 -47.18 -32.03
CA PRO A 18 -60.60 -45.89 -31.65
C PRO A 18 -59.91 -44.77 -32.44
N VAL A 19 -60.70 -43.81 -32.92
CA VAL A 19 -60.21 -42.60 -33.57
C VAL A 19 -59.37 -41.81 -32.56
N PRO A 20 -58.15 -41.35 -32.88
CA PRO A 20 -57.39 -40.52 -31.96
C PRO A 20 -58.08 -39.17 -31.75
N PRO A 21 -58.03 -38.60 -30.53
CA PRO A 21 -58.56 -37.26 -30.28
C PRO A 21 -57.80 -36.21 -31.10
N PRO A 22 -58.43 -35.06 -31.41
CA PRO A 22 -57.75 -33.97 -32.11
C PRO A 22 -56.53 -33.48 -31.32
N PRO A 23 -55.50 -32.94 -31.98
CA PRO A 23 -54.31 -32.45 -31.30
C PRO A 23 -54.68 -31.32 -30.33
N ILE A 24 -54.24 -31.45 -29.08
CA ILE A 24 -54.31 -30.37 -28.09
C ILE A 24 -53.39 -29.25 -28.58
N VAL A 25 -53.97 -28.10 -28.93
CA VAL A 25 -53.19 -26.89 -29.16
C VAL A 25 -52.66 -26.44 -27.80
N HIS A 26 -51.40 -26.72 -27.52
CA HIS A 26 -50.70 -26.08 -26.42
C HIS A 26 -50.56 -24.60 -26.74
N HIS A 27 -51.40 -23.76 -26.15
CA HIS A 27 -51.14 -22.34 -26.09
C HIS A 27 -49.91 -22.13 -25.21
N HIS A 28 -48.75 -21.98 -25.87
CA HIS A 28 -47.58 -21.42 -25.22
C HIS A 28 -47.96 -20.03 -24.68
N PRO A 29 -47.67 -19.72 -23.40
CA PRO A 29 -47.71 -18.34 -22.97
C PRO A 29 -46.75 -17.57 -23.86
N GLY A 30 -47.22 -16.46 -24.47
CA GLY A 30 -46.34 -15.57 -25.22
C GLY A 30 -45.18 -15.10 -24.34
N PRO A 31 -44.07 -14.61 -24.96
CA PRO A 31 -42.96 -14.07 -24.20
C PRO A 31 -43.48 -13.01 -23.20
N PRO A 32 -42.92 -12.94 -21.98
CA PRO A 32 -43.33 -11.92 -21.02
C PRO A 32 -43.13 -10.52 -21.64
N PRO A 33 -43.99 -9.55 -21.30
CA PRO A 33 -43.79 -8.17 -21.74
C PRO A 33 -42.41 -7.68 -21.27
N PRO A 34 -41.75 -6.78 -22.03
CA PRO A 34 -40.51 -6.17 -21.58
C PRO A 34 -40.74 -5.50 -20.21
N PRO A 35 -39.73 -5.50 -19.32
CA PRO A 35 -39.87 -4.85 -18.03
C PRO A 35 -40.24 -3.38 -18.24
N VAL A 36 -41.30 -2.94 -17.57
CA VAL A 36 -41.65 -1.52 -17.49
C VAL A 36 -40.46 -0.84 -16.82
N VAL A 37 -39.74 -0.01 -17.56
CA VAL A 37 -38.72 0.87 -17.00
C VAL A 37 -39.48 1.89 -16.15
N HIS A 38 -39.59 1.62 -14.85
CA HIS A 38 -39.91 2.68 -13.92
C HIS A 38 -38.76 3.67 -13.97
N HIS A 39 -39.00 4.83 -14.58
CA HIS A 39 -38.12 5.97 -14.44
C HIS A 39 -38.12 6.35 -12.96
N HIS A 40 -37.14 5.83 -12.23
CA HIS A 40 -36.76 6.38 -10.95
C HIS A 40 -36.42 7.86 -11.18
N PRO A 41 -36.91 8.79 -10.34
CA PRO A 41 -36.38 10.14 -10.35
C PRO A 41 -34.86 10.01 -10.15
N GLY A 42 -34.08 10.61 -11.06
CA GLY A 42 -32.63 10.63 -10.93
C GLY A 42 -32.21 11.17 -9.56
N PRO A 43 -31.00 10.83 -9.09
CA PRO A 43 -30.48 11.39 -7.85
C PRO A 43 -30.58 12.91 -7.88
N PRO A 44 -30.89 13.57 -6.74
CA PRO A 44 -30.95 15.02 -6.69
C PRO A 44 -29.61 15.61 -7.16
N PRO A 45 -29.63 16.79 -7.83
CA PRO A 45 -28.40 17.44 -8.22
C PRO A 45 -27.53 17.69 -6.98
N PRO A 46 -26.18 17.62 -7.11
CA PRO A 46 -25.30 17.94 -6.01
C PRO A 46 -25.59 19.36 -5.50
N PRO A 47 -25.45 19.62 -4.18
CA PRO A 47 -25.65 20.95 -3.64
C PRO A 47 -24.74 21.93 -4.39
N MET A 48 -25.34 23.02 -4.87
CA MET A 48 -24.63 24.08 -5.56
C MET A 48 -23.57 24.65 -4.61
N VAL A 49 -22.30 24.34 -4.88
CA VAL A 49 -21.18 24.86 -4.09
C VAL A 49 -21.15 26.36 -4.33
N HIS A 50 -21.63 27.12 -3.36
CA HIS A 50 -21.35 28.55 -3.30
C HIS A 50 -19.83 28.69 -3.35
N HIS A 51 -19.34 29.34 -4.41
CA HIS A 51 -17.94 29.64 -4.57
C HIS A 51 -17.57 30.63 -3.47
N HIS A 52 -17.01 30.10 -2.39
CA HIS A 52 -16.30 30.91 -1.43
C HIS A 52 -15.13 31.58 -2.17
N PRO A 53 -14.94 32.90 -2.07
CA PRO A 53 -13.74 33.53 -2.61
C PRO A 53 -12.54 32.85 -1.96
N GLY A 54 -11.60 32.38 -2.79
CA GLY A 54 -10.40 31.69 -2.33
C GLY A 54 -9.61 32.54 -1.33
N PRO A 55 -8.76 31.89 -0.50
CA PRO A 55 -7.91 32.61 0.44
C PRO A 55 -7.04 33.64 -0.29
N PRO A 56 -6.75 34.80 0.33
CA PRO A 56 -5.92 35.82 -0.29
C PRO A 56 -4.53 35.26 -0.63
N PRO A 57 -3.88 35.76 -1.70
CA PRO A 57 -2.53 35.33 -2.04
C PRO A 57 -1.55 35.65 -0.89
N PRO A 58 -0.49 34.85 -0.73
CA PRO A 58 0.54 35.11 0.27
C PRO A 58 1.23 36.46 0.00
N PRO A 59 1.78 37.12 1.05
CA PRO A 59 2.52 38.37 0.88
C PRO A 59 3.68 38.17 -0.10
N VAL A 60 3.83 39.09 -1.05
CA VAL A 60 5.02 39.15 -1.91
C VAL A 60 6.22 39.43 -1.01
N VAL A 61 7.09 38.44 -0.85
CA VAL A 61 8.38 38.62 -0.18
C VAL A 61 9.24 39.48 -1.10
N HIS A 62 9.42 40.75 -0.74
CA HIS A 62 10.43 41.59 -1.37
C HIS A 62 11.80 40.93 -1.15
N HIS A 63 12.45 40.50 -2.24
CA HIS A 63 13.82 40.03 -2.21
C HIS A 63 14.73 41.18 -1.77
N HIS A 64 15.23 41.10 -0.55
CA HIS A 64 16.39 41.88 -0.15
C HIS A 64 17.60 41.36 -0.94
N PRO A 65 18.43 42.25 -1.51
CA PRO A 65 19.66 41.82 -2.17
C PRO A 65 20.59 41.19 -1.13
N GLY A 66 21.12 40.01 -1.45
CA GLY A 66 22.07 39.30 -0.60
C GLY A 66 23.35 40.11 -0.34
N PRO A 67 24.14 39.72 0.67
CA PRO A 67 25.39 40.40 0.99
C PRO A 67 26.37 40.36 -0.19
N PRO A 68 27.20 41.40 -0.37
CA PRO A 68 28.11 41.50 -1.51
C PRO A 68 29.19 40.41 -1.46
N PRO A 69 29.70 39.98 -2.64
CA PRO A 69 30.79 39.01 -2.72
C PRO A 69 32.11 39.59 -2.17
N PRO A 70 33.04 38.74 -1.69
CA PRO A 70 34.34 39.17 -1.22
C PRO A 70 35.20 39.78 -2.35
N PRO A 71 36.14 40.67 -2.04
CA PRO A 71 36.92 41.39 -3.04
C PRO A 71 37.82 40.42 -3.82
N VAL A 72 37.80 40.56 -5.14
CA VAL A 72 38.70 39.87 -6.06
C VAL A 72 40.07 40.54 -5.98
N VAL A 73 41.08 39.80 -5.52
CA VAL A 73 42.48 40.26 -5.55
C VAL A 73 42.98 40.13 -7.00
N HIS A 74 43.20 41.26 -7.67
CA HIS A 74 43.92 41.32 -8.94
C HIS A 74 45.43 41.40 -8.68
N HIS A 75 46.18 40.55 -9.39
CA HIS A 75 47.64 40.50 -9.35
C HIS A 75 48.28 41.74 -9.99
N HIS A 76 49.35 42.24 -9.36
CA HIS A 76 50.45 42.90 -10.06
C HIS A 76 51.81 42.56 -9.41
N PRO A 77 52.91 42.62 -10.18
CA PRO A 77 54.15 41.87 -9.97
C PRO A 77 55.22 42.67 -9.22
N ASP A 78 56.27 41.96 -8.78
CA ASP A 78 57.56 42.43 -8.26
C ASP A 78 57.77 42.24 -6.74
N MET A 79 58.16 41.02 -6.37
CA MET A 79 59.21 40.80 -5.37
C MET A 79 59.84 39.39 -5.53
N PRO A 80 61.16 39.23 -5.35
CA PRO A 80 61.88 38.00 -5.66
C PRO A 80 61.70 36.92 -4.57
N PRO A 81 61.87 35.63 -4.90
CA PRO A 81 61.64 34.54 -3.96
C PRO A 81 62.86 34.31 -3.02
N PRO A 82 62.63 33.88 -1.76
CA PRO A 82 63.70 33.36 -0.89
C PRO A 82 64.13 31.93 -1.30
N PRO A 83 65.32 31.47 -0.90
CA PRO A 83 66.03 30.38 -1.59
C PRO A 83 65.44 29.00 -1.30
N VAL A 84 65.41 28.18 -2.35
CA VAL A 84 65.18 26.73 -2.28
C VAL A 84 66.47 26.04 -1.85
N VAL A 85 66.40 25.21 -0.80
CA VAL A 85 67.32 24.08 -0.62
C VAL A 85 66.49 22.82 -0.46
N HIS A 86 66.81 21.86 -1.31
CA HIS A 86 66.04 20.68 -1.67
C HIS A 86 66.21 19.52 -0.68
N HIS A 87 65.14 18.75 -0.47
CA HIS A 87 65.27 17.30 -0.48
C HIS A 87 64.19 16.67 -1.37
N HIS A 88 64.65 15.71 -2.15
CA HIS A 88 64.01 15.12 -3.31
C HIS A 88 63.20 13.89 -2.91
N SER A 89 62.19 13.57 -3.74
CA SER A 89 61.55 12.25 -3.99
C SER A 89 60.06 12.20 -3.64
N GLY A 90 59.17 12.25 -4.65
CA GLY A 90 57.73 11.96 -4.51
C GLY A 90 57.41 10.46 -4.62
N PRO A 91 56.15 10.04 -4.87
CA PRO A 91 54.86 10.67 -4.58
C PRO A 91 54.05 9.85 -3.55
N HIS A 92 53.41 10.51 -2.58
CA HIS A 92 52.33 9.89 -1.79
C HIS A 92 50.98 10.46 -2.25
N PRO A 93 49.97 9.62 -2.55
CA PRO A 93 48.64 10.13 -2.82
C PRO A 93 48.08 10.79 -1.54
N PRO A 94 47.25 11.84 -1.65
CA PRO A 94 46.60 12.41 -0.47
C PRO A 94 45.74 11.35 0.21
N PRO A 95 45.62 11.35 1.55
CA PRO A 95 44.73 10.44 2.24
C PRO A 95 43.33 10.64 1.69
N LEU A 96 42.70 9.53 1.32
CA LEU A 96 41.27 9.46 1.00
C LEU A 96 40.54 10.25 2.09
N VAL A 97 39.78 11.26 1.66
CA VAL A 97 38.77 11.91 2.49
C VAL A 97 37.97 10.80 3.16
N VAL A 98 38.23 10.62 4.45
CA VAL A 98 37.47 9.75 5.32
C VAL A 98 36.02 10.17 5.22
N ASP A 99 35.21 9.23 4.76
CA ASP A 99 33.76 9.27 4.74
C ASP A 99 33.25 10.02 5.98
N VAL A 100 32.56 11.14 5.75
CA VAL A 100 31.77 11.78 6.78
C VAL A 100 30.77 10.73 7.22
N HIS A 101 31.04 10.06 8.34
CA HIS A 101 30.17 9.04 8.91
C HIS A 101 28.76 9.64 9.02
N ASP A 102 27.86 9.28 8.11
CA ASP A 102 26.43 9.47 8.34
C ASP A 102 26.13 8.70 9.64
N PRO A 103 25.71 9.36 10.73
CA PRO A 103 25.46 8.72 12.02
C PRO A 103 24.46 7.55 11.93
N ARG A 104 23.70 7.45 10.82
CA ARG A 104 22.73 6.39 10.54
C ARG A 104 23.33 5.14 9.89
N HIS A 105 24.59 5.15 9.43
CA HIS A 105 25.23 3.96 8.86
C HIS A 105 25.40 2.82 9.88
N HIS A 106 25.41 3.14 11.18
CA HIS A 106 25.48 2.16 12.27
C HIS A 106 24.12 1.84 12.90
N LYS A 107 23.03 2.44 12.41
CA LYS A 107 21.70 2.22 12.97
C LYS A 107 21.10 0.92 12.45
N GLN A 108 20.57 0.10 13.36
CA GLN A 108 19.85 -1.13 13.00
C GLN A 108 18.74 -0.81 12.00
N THR A 109 18.70 -1.59 10.92
CA THR A 109 17.62 -1.51 9.92
C THR A 109 16.75 -2.75 10.00
N TYR A 110 15.52 -2.62 9.50
CA TYR A 110 14.50 -3.64 9.53
C TYR A 110 13.93 -3.85 8.13
N ARG A 111 13.39 -5.04 7.90
CA ARG A 111 12.49 -5.36 6.81
C ARG A 111 11.10 -5.60 7.36
N VAL A 112 10.09 -5.20 6.56
CA VAL A 112 8.68 -5.37 6.91
C VAL A 112 8.04 -6.33 5.92
N TYR A 113 7.49 -7.42 6.45
CA TYR A 113 6.95 -8.55 5.71
C TYR A 113 5.44 -8.60 5.88
N CYS A 114 4.72 -8.87 4.79
CA CYS A 114 3.29 -9.12 4.82
C CYS A 114 3.02 -10.64 4.92
N ARG A 115 2.11 -11.07 5.80
CA ARG A 115 1.76 -12.50 5.94
C ARG A 115 1.19 -13.07 4.65
N ALA A 116 0.50 -12.26 3.85
CA ALA A 116 -0.08 -12.69 2.58
C ALA A 116 0.98 -13.23 1.59
N ASN A 117 2.21 -12.70 1.62
CA ASN A 117 3.35 -13.25 0.89
C ASN A 117 4.67 -12.71 1.47
N PRO A 118 5.47 -13.54 2.17
CA PRO A 118 6.73 -13.10 2.78
C PRO A 118 7.87 -12.83 1.77
N ASP A 119 7.72 -13.22 0.50
CA ASP A 119 8.70 -12.92 -0.56
C ASP A 119 8.58 -11.48 -1.08
N LEU A 120 7.50 -10.79 -0.72
CA LEU A 120 7.26 -9.38 -1.02
C LEU A 120 7.51 -8.52 0.22
N LEU A 121 8.40 -7.54 0.08
CA LEU A 121 8.77 -6.61 1.14
C LEU A 121 8.07 -5.27 0.97
N LEU A 122 7.76 -4.63 2.11
CA LEU A 122 7.36 -3.23 2.14
C LEU A 122 8.50 -2.35 1.60
N THR A 123 8.21 -1.52 0.62
CA THR A 123 9.20 -0.68 -0.04
C THR A 123 8.65 0.67 -0.49
N VAL A 124 9.56 1.62 -0.69
CA VAL A 124 9.27 2.88 -1.38
C VAL A 124 9.65 2.75 -2.85
N ARG A 125 8.67 2.86 -3.75
CA ARG A 125 8.93 2.88 -5.21
C ARG A 125 8.04 3.93 -5.87
N GLY A 126 8.65 4.85 -6.61
CA GLY A 126 7.91 5.93 -7.29
C GLY A 126 7.13 6.84 -6.34
N GLY A 127 7.68 7.14 -5.16
CA GLY A 127 7.04 7.99 -4.14
C GLY A 127 5.86 7.35 -3.41
N LYS A 128 5.63 6.04 -3.59
CA LYS A 128 4.54 5.29 -2.96
C LYS A 128 5.09 4.18 -2.07
N VAL A 129 4.34 3.84 -1.02
CA VAL A 129 4.59 2.64 -0.21
C VAL A 129 3.82 1.47 -0.82
N ILE A 130 4.54 0.42 -1.20
CA ILE A 130 4.01 -0.75 -1.90
C ILE A 130 4.69 -2.03 -1.38
N LEU A 131 4.18 -3.19 -1.79
CA LEU A 131 4.89 -4.46 -1.76
C LEU A 131 5.67 -4.69 -3.06
N ALA A 132 6.90 -5.18 -2.96
CA ALA A 132 7.71 -5.59 -4.11
C ALA A 132 8.64 -6.77 -3.77
N PRO A 133 9.08 -7.57 -4.76
CA PRO A 133 9.98 -8.71 -4.53
C PRO A 133 11.26 -8.31 -3.79
N ALA A 134 11.68 -9.15 -2.84
CA ALA A 134 12.88 -8.92 -2.04
C ALA A 134 14.15 -8.77 -2.91
N LYS A 135 14.91 -7.71 -2.65
CA LYS A 135 16.18 -7.39 -3.28
C LYS A 135 17.21 -7.08 -2.18
N PRO A 136 18.21 -7.95 -1.95
CA PRO A 136 19.09 -7.84 -0.79
C PRO A 136 19.78 -6.47 -0.60
N SER A 137 20.16 -5.82 -1.70
CA SER A 137 20.89 -4.56 -1.74
C SER A 137 19.99 -3.31 -1.82
N ASP A 138 18.67 -3.45 -1.91
CA ASP A 138 17.78 -2.31 -2.11
C ASP A 138 17.49 -1.59 -0.78
N ASP A 139 18.09 -0.42 -0.59
CA ASP A 139 17.87 0.42 0.59
C ASP A 139 16.43 0.96 0.69
N HIS A 140 15.65 0.96 -0.40
CA HIS A 140 14.22 1.30 -0.33
C HIS A 140 13.39 0.20 0.35
N GLN A 141 13.95 -1.00 0.53
CA GLN A 141 13.33 -2.12 1.24
C GLN A 141 13.79 -2.21 2.70
N ARG A 142 14.58 -1.23 3.17
CA ARG A 142 15.11 -1.15 4.53
C ARG A 142 14.48 0.02 5.27
N TRP A 143 14.14 -0.20 6.53
CA TRP A 143 13.44 0.76 7.37
C TRP A 143 14.16 0.93 8.71
N TYR A 144 14.25 2.16 9.20
CA TYR A 144 14.52 2.43 10.59
C TYR A 144 13.21 2.38 11.36
N LYS A 145 13.24 1.77 12.55
CA LYS A 145 12.15 1.79 13.52
C LYS A 145 12.52 2.78 14.63
N GLU A 146 11.96 3.98 14.57
CA GLU A 146 12.25 5.04 15.53
C GLU A 146 11.30 4.95 16.73
N GLU A 147 11.86 4.78 17.93
CA GLU A 147 11.08 4.57 19.16
C GLU A 147 11.34 5.67 20.20
N LYS A 148 11.92 6.81 19.80
CA LYS A 148 12.27 7.95 20.67
C LYS A 148 11.12 8.42 21.57
N HIS A 149 9.88 8.34 21.07
CA HIS A 149 8.68 8.80 21.77
C HIS A 149 7.78 7.67 22.29
N SER A 150 8.22 6.41 22.17
CA SER A 150 7.44 5.20 22.48
C SER A 150 6.91 5.11 23.92
N THR A 151 7.61 5.71 24.88
CA THR A 151 7.20 5.74 26.29
C THR A 151 6.15 6.81 26.59
N ARG A 152 6.10 7.87 25.77
CA ARG A 152 5.21 9.03 25.95
C ARG A 152 3.94 8.94 25.11
N VAL A 153 4.06 8.45 23.87
CA VAL A 153 2.95 8.30 22.94
C VAL A 153 2.64 6.82 22.80
N LYS A 154 1.42 6.46 23.15
CA LYS A 154 0.88 5.09 23.14
C LYS A 154 -0.46 5.10 22.43
N ASP A 155 -0.84 3.95 21.89
CA ASP A 155 -2.18 3.80 21.32
C ASP A 155 -3.27 3.65 22.40
N GLU A 156 -4.54 3.55 21.97
CA GLU A 156 -5.70 3.40 22.86
C GLU A 156 -5.62 2.16 23.77
N GLU A 157 -4.87 1.12 23.37
CA GLU A 157 -4.62 -0.07 24.19
C GLU A 157 -3.39 0.08 25.11
N GLY A 158 -2.72 1.23 25.09
CA GLY A 158 -1.51 1.50 25.87
C GLY A 158 -0.23 0.90 25.27
N LEU A 159 -0.25 0.47 24.00
CA LEU A 159 0.92 -0.10 23.32
C LEU A 159 1.84 1.02 22.82
N PRO A 160 3.17 0.84 22.94
CA PRO A 160 4.14 1.88 22.58
C PRO A 160 4.10 2.21 21.09
N SER A 161 4.31 3.49 20.78
CA SER A 161 4.43 3.97 19.40
C SER A 161 5.83 3.81 18.81
N PHE A 162 5.90 3.80 17.48
CA PHE A 162 7.12 3.91 16.70
C PHE A 162 6.87 4.63 15.37
N ILE A 163 7.93 5.01 14.66
CA ILE A 163 7.87 5.56 13.30
C ILE A 163 8.68 4.65 12.37
N LEU A 164 8.14 4.33 11.19
CA LEU A 164 8.88 3.67 10.12
C LEU A 164 9.45 4.70 9.16
N VAL A 165 10.77 4.83 9.16
CA VAL A 165 11.51 5.75 8.29
C VAL A 165 12.26 4.94 7.25
N ASN A 166 12.01 5.21 5.98
CA ASN A 166 12.69 4.50 4.90
C ASN A 166 14.17 4.89 4.84
N LYS A 167 15.08 3.91 4.74
CA LYS A 167 16.53 4.15 4.75
C LYS A 167 16.99 4.99 3.56
N ALA A 168 16.55 4.64 2.34
CA ALA A 168 17.01 5.31 1.13
C ALA A 168 16.51 6.76 1.02
N THR A 169 15.28 7.02 1.45
CA THR A 169 14.61 8.31 1.20
C THR A 169 14.54 9.21 2.42
N ASN A 170 14.80 8.71 3.63
CA ASN A 170 14.56 9.40 4.89
C ASN A 170 13.12 9.95 5.02
N HIS A 171 12.15 9.29 4.39
CA HIS A 171 10.73 9.61 4.53
C HIS A 171 10.06 8.65 5.52
N ALA A 172 9.19 9.19 6.36
CA ALA A 172 8.33 8.43 7.25
C ALA A 172 7.00 8.08 6.59
N ILE A 173 6.43 6.93 6.94
CA ILE A 173 5.07 6.57 6.52
C ILE A 173 4.06 7.40 7.33
N LYS A 174 3.28 8.22 6.64
CA LYS A 174 2.20 9.05 7.20
C LYS A 174 0.85 8.40 6.96
N HIS A 175 -0.03 8.52 7.95
CA HIS A 175 -1.44 8.17 7.83
C HIS A 175 -2.09 8.86 6.63
N SER A 176 -3.08 8.18 6.04
CA SER A 176 -3.92 8.74 4.98
C SER A 176 -5.17 9.40 5.58
N LEU A 177 -6.01 10.00 4.73
CA LEU A 177 -7.19 10.76 5.16
C LEU A 177 -8.35 9.90 5.66
N GLY A 178 -8.21 8.56 5.60
CA GLY A 178 -9.23 7.62 6.03
C GLY A 178 -9.00 6.23 5.42
N ALA A 179 -9.96 5.33 5.66
CA ALA A 179 -9.94 4.00 5.04
C ALA A 179 -9.81 4.10 3.50
N THR A 180 -9.27 3.04 2.90
CA THR A 180 -9.08 2.84 1.45
C THR A 180 -8.02 3.73 0.79
N HIS A 181 -7.62 4.84 1.42
CA HIS A 181 -6.66 5.77 0.86
C HIS A 181 -5.22 5.27 1.09
N PRO A 182 -4.35 5.35 0.05
CA PRO A 182 -2.94 5.01 0.19
C PRO A 182 -2.26 5.82 1.29
N VAL A 183 -1.40 5.17 2.07
CA VAL A 183 -0.50 5.85 3.00
C VAL A 183 0.41 6.79 2.23
N ARG A 184 0.86 7.86 2.90
CA ARG A 184 1.73 8.88 2.28
C ARG A 184 3.15 8.76 2.82
N LEU A 185 4.07 9.40 2.11
CA LEU A 185 5.44 9.59 2.56
C LEU A 185 5.64 11.08 2.84
N VAL A 186 6.28 11.40 3.96
CA VAL A 186 6.71 12.77 4.30
C VAL A 186 8.16 12.76 4.79
N PRO A 187 8.96 13.81 4.53
CA PRO A 187 10.30 13.91 5.08
C PRO A 187 10.29 13.72 6.59
N TYR A 188 11.16 12.84 7.10
CA TYR A 188 11.27 12.62 8.53
C TYR A 188 12.13 13.71 9.18
N ASN A 189 11.58 14.36 10.21
CA ASN A 189 12.29 15.28 11.09
C ASN A 189 12.21 14.77 12.54
N PRO A 190 13.34 14.34 13.14
CA PRO A 190 13.37 13.76 14.49
C PRO A 190 13.10 14.76 15.62
N ASP A 191 13.07 16.06 15.33
CA ASP A 191 12.81 17.14 16.30
C ASP A 191 11.33 17.53 16.36
N ILE A 192 10.51 17.03 15.43
CA ILE A 192 9.08 17.29 15.39
C ILE A 192 8.32 16.06 15.86
N LEU A 193 7.52 16.23 16.92
CA LEU A 193 6.54 15.23 17.32
C LEU A 193 5.32 15.34 16.39
N ASP A 194 5.24 14.45 15.40
CA ASP A 194 4.09 14.34 14.50
C ASP A 194 3.39 12.98 14.71
N GLU A 195 2.25 12.96 15.42
CA GLU A 195 1.50 11.73 15.65
C GLU A 195 0.96 11.10 14.36
N SER A 196 0.82 11.87 13.28
CA SER A 196 0.30 11.35 12.01
C SER A 196 1.28 10.46 11.24
N ILE A 197 2.53 10.33 11.71
CA ILE A 197 3.52 9.36 11.21
C ILE A 197 3.83 8.25 12.22
N MET A 198 3.12 8.23 13.35
CA MET A 198 3.35 7.27 14.43
C MET A 198 2.39 6.08 14.34
N TRP A 199 2.94 4.91 14.59
CA TRP A 199 2.25 3.62 14.48
C TRP A 199 2.43 2.82 15.75
N SER A 200 1.57 1.84 15.99
CA SER A 200 1.72 0.84 17.06
C SER A 200 1.64 -0.57 16.50
N GLU A 201 2.30 -1.52 17.15
CA GLU A 201 2.17 -2.95 16.87
C GLU A 201 1.13 -3.53 17.84
N SER A 202 0.10 -4.20 17.34
CA SER A 202 -0.88 -4.87 18.22
C SER A 202 -0.26 -6.05 18.99
N LYS A 203 -1.05 -6.71 19.83
CA LYS A 203 -0.73 -8.06 20.30
C LYS A 203 -0.57 -9.03 19.12
N ASN A 204 0.11 -10.16 19.37
CA ASN A 204 0.32 -11.22 18.40
C ASN A 204 -1.02 -11.76 17.87
N THR A 205 -1.11 -11.93 16.56
CA THR A 205 -2.30 -12.40 15.81
C THR A 205 -2.13 -13.83 15.28
N GLY A 206 -1.07 -14.52 15.70
CA GLY A 206 -0.66 -15.85 15.28
C GLY A 206 0.69 -15.83 14.55
N GLU A 207 1.53 -16.85 14.82
CA GLU A 207 2.84 -17.04 14.17
C GLU A 207 3.76 -15.81 14.23
N ASP A 208 3.68 -15.03 15.31
CA ASP A 208 4.45 -13.80 15.54
C ASP A 208 4.12 -12.63 14.61
N TYR A 209 3.02 -12.73 13.86
CA TYR A 209 2.50 -11.60 13.11
C TYR A 209 1.68 -10.68 14.02
N LYS A 210 1.77 -9.38 13.76
CA LYS A 210 0.96 -8.35 14.43
C LYS A 210 0.31 -7.46 13.39
N THR A 211 -0.65 -6.65 13.80
CA THR A 211 -1.11 -5.54 12.99
C THR A 211 -0.22 -4.32 13.25
N ILE A 212 -0.04 -3.48 12.23
CA ILE A 212 0.55 -2.15 12.37
C ILE A 212 -0.61 -1.16 12.28
N ARG A 213 -0.87 -0.39 13.33
CA ARG A 213 -2.07 0.46 13.46
C ARG A 213 -1.69 1.92 13.62
N MET A 214 -2.60 2.82 13.24
CA MET A 214 -2.42 4.24 13.56
C MET A 214 -2.40 4.40 15.07
N VAL A 215 -1.44 5.15 15.62
CA VAL A 215 -1.36 5.34 17.07
C VAL A 215 -2.57 6.09 17.64
N ASN A 216 -3.13 7.03 16.86
CA ASN A 216 -4.24 7.89 17.26
C ASN A 216 -5.63 7.33 16.88
N ASN A 217 -5.69 6.21 16.15
CA ASN A 217 -6.94 5.57 15.74
C ASN A 217 -6.72 4.09 15.41
N ILE A 218 -6.78 3.23 16.43
CA ILE A 218 -6.51 1.79 16.28
C ILE A 218 -7.56 1.03 15.46
N ARG A 219 -8.67 1.67 15.07
CA ARG A 219 -9.67 1.07 14.17
C ARG A 219 -9.13 0.89 12.76
N LEU A 220 -8.09 1.63 12.38
CA LEU A 220 -7.45 1.53 11.07
C LEU A 220 -6.04 0.95 11.19
N ASN A 221 -5.77 -0.07 10.38
CA ASN A 221 -4.49 -0.75 10.26
C ASN A 221 -3.88 -0.55 8.88
N MET A 222 -2.56 -0.76 8.81
CA MET A 222 -1.82 -0.89 7.56
C MET A 222 -2.28 -2.14 6.83
N ASP A 223 -2.72 -1.95 5.59
CA ASP A 223 -3.32 -3.00 4.75
C ASP A 223 -2.64 -3.02 3.37
N ALA A 224 -2.24 -4.20 2.91
CA ALA A 224 -1.89 -4.42 1.51
C ALA A 224 -3.17 -4.54 0.67
N PHE A 225 -3.47 -3.49 -0.10
CA PHE A 225 -4.79 -3.28 -0.69
C PHE A 225 -5.20 -4.40 -1.64
N HIS A 226 -6.40 -4.96 -1.40
CA HIS A 226 -6.92 -6.12 -2.13
C HIS A 226 -5.91 -7.29 -2.16
N GLY A 227 -5.10 -7.42 -1.11
CA GLY A 227 -4.06 -8.44 -0.96
C GLY A 227 -4.59 -9.77 -0.41
N ASP A 228 -5.89 -9.88 -0.18
CA ASP A 228 -6.53 -11.12 0.25
C ASP A 228 -6.74 -12.10 -0.90
N LYS A 229 -7.03 -13.36 -0.56
CA LYS A 229 -7.14 -14.45 -1.54
C LYS A 229 -8.31 -14.28 -2.51
N GLN A 230 -9.37 -13.56 -2.15
CA GLN A 230 -10.54 -13.37 -3.02
C GLN A 230 -10.22 -12.43 -4.18
N HIS A 231 -9.25 -11.54 -4.00
CA HIS A 231 -8.76 -10.60 -5.01
C HIS A 231 -7.46 -11.06 -5.71
N GLY A 232 -7.03 -12.29 -5.47
CA GLY A 232 -5.82 -12.88 -6.09
C GLY A 232 -4.53 -12.71 -5.28
N GLY A 233 -4.61 -12.16 -4.07
CA GLY A 233 -3.47 -12.01 -3.18
C GLY A 233 -2.61 -10.78 -3.48
N VAL A 234 -1.57 -10.60 -2.67
CA VAL A 234 -0.57 -9.55 -2.87
C VAL A 234 0.35 -9.87 -4.06
N ARG A 235 0.80 -8.83 -4.76
CA ARG A 235 1.68 -8.90 -5.94
C ARG A 235 2.65 -7.72 -5.97
N ASP A 236 3.63 -7.76 -6.88
CA ASP A 236 4.52 -6.62 -7.08
C ASP A 236 3.70 -5.36 -7.42
N GLY A 237 3.93 -4.29 -6.67
CA GLY A 237 3.22 -3.02 -6.81
C GLY A 237 1.92 -2.92 -6.00
N THR A 238 1.53 -3.93 -5.21
CA THR A 238 0.36 -3.83 -4.33
C THR A 238 0.51 -2.61 -3.41
N PRO A 239 -0.40 -1.62 -3.46
CA PRO A 239 -0.28 -0.40 -2.66
C PRO A 239 -0.68 -0.66 -1.20
N ILE A 240 -0.08 0.13 -0.31
CA ILE A 240 -0.43 0.10 1.11
C ILE A 240 -1.44 1.19 1.43
N VAL A 241 -2.52 0.81 2.09
CA VAL A 241 -3.63 1.68 2.47
C VAL A 241 -3.91 1.57 3.97
N LEU A 242 -4.89 2.34 4.44
CA LEU A 242 -5.53 2.12 5.72
C LEU A 242 -6.82 1.32 5.54
N TRP A 243 -7.09 0.35 6.41
CA TRP A 243 -8.35 -0.39 6.40
C TRP A 243 -8.77 -0.81 7.81
N GLU A 244 -10.06 -1.12 7.98
CA GLU A 244 -10.57 -1.71 9.22
C GLU A 244 -10.02 -3.13 9.44
N TRP A 245 -9.98 -3.60 10.68
CA TRP A 245 -9.44 -4.94 10.96
C TRP A 245 -10.38 -6.05 10.50
N THR A 246 -9.97 -6.79 9.46
CA THR A 246 -10.72 -7.90 8.86
C THR A 246 -10.11 -9.27 9.17
N LYS A 247 -9.01 -9.31 9.93
CA LYS A 247 -8.23 -10.52 10.23
C LYS A 247 -7.57 -11.15 9.00
N GLY A 248 -7.46 -10.39 7.89
CA GLY A 248 -6.81 -10.82 6.66
C GLY A 248 -5.30 -11.02 6.81
N ASP A 249 -4.72 -11.90 5.98
CA ASP A 249 -3.26 -12.06 5.88
C ASP A 249 -2.58 -10.79 5.34
N ASN A 250 -3.29 -9.99 4.55
CA ASN A 250 -2.82 -8.73 3.99
C ASN A 250 -2.72 -7.58 5.03
N GLN A 251 -3.18 -7.80 6.26
CA GLN A 251 -3.16 -6.85 7.38
C GLN A 251 -2.20 -7.27 8.51
N ARG A 252 -1.48 -8.38 8.30
CA ARG A 252 -0.60 -9.01 9.28
C ARG A 252 0.84 -8.86 8.86
N TRP A 253 1.66 -8.33 9.76
CA TRP A 253 3.00 -7.86 9.47
C TRP A 253 4.03 -8.43 10.44
N LYS A 254 5.26 -8.59 9.95
CA LYS A 254 6.46 -8.79 10.77
C LYS A 254 7.45 -7.69 10.46
N ILE A 255 8.06 -7.12 11.50
CA ILE A 255 9.17 -6.18 11.41
C ILE A 255 10.40 -6.90 11.97
N LEU A 256 11.33 -7.30 11.11
CA LEU A 256 12.49 -8.11 11.49
C LEU A 256 13.79 -7.34 11.24
N PRO A 257 14.79 -7.46 12.13
CA PRO A 257 16.08 -6.84 11.90
C PRO A 257 16.75 -7.44 10.65
N ASN A 258 17.44 -6.59 9.89
CA ASN A 258 18.36 -6.99 8.82
C ASN A 258 19.74 -7.33 9.35
#